data_AF-A0A7X7PJ79-F1
#
_entry.id   AF-A0A7X7PJ79-F1
#
_cell.length_a   1.000
_cell.length_b   1.000
_cell.length_c   1.000
_cell.angle_alpha   90.00
_cell.angle_beta   90.00
_cell.angle_gamma   90.00
#
_symmetry.space_group_name_H-M   'P 1'
#
loop_
_entity.id
_entity.type
_entity.pdbx_description
1 polymer ?
#
loop_
_entity_poly.entity_id
_entity_poly.type
_entity_poly.pdbx_seq_one_letter_code
_entity_poly.pdbx_strand_id
1 'polypeptide(L)'
;MSSLVNVGVAASIVVASGACAPGATTRPATDPAPGTIDTTTTEAPNALPPVPDVDGPLVLDVVYPAEGQLIPTDSNFIFGSTGSGRARLTINGVAVEVAANGAFLAFLPVPRDGVYRLEALKDGATASLQRSVQVPPREMRASGPAIVAGSTYPGGAWAVQPDQAIEVGFRGTPGGSAWLVLPGGRRVPLHEVRGTRGPDSRDFIADPASGT
;
A
#
# COMPACT_ATOMS: atom_id res chain seq x y z
N MET A 1 -45.37 -2.11 -32.89
CA MET A 1 -44.95 -0.75 -33.29
C MET A 1 -43.44 -0.75 -33.38
N SER A 2 -42.95 -0.48 -34.58
CA SER A 2 -41.56 -0.56 -35.05
C SER A 2 -40.68 0.57 -34.52
N SER A 3 -39.37 0.33 -34.41
CA SER A 3 -38.26 1.13 -35.00
C SER A 3 -36.92 0.62 -34.43
N LEU A 4 -36.14 -0.20 -35.13
CA LEU A 4 -35.14 0.12 -36.17
C LEU A 4 -33.94 0.99 -35.71
N VAL A 5 -32.82 0.28 -35.55
CA VAL A 5 -31.40 0.52 -35.88
C VAL A 5 -31.03 1.85 -36.54
N ASN A 6 -29.88 2.43 -36.15
CA ASN A 6 -28.99 3.04 -37.15
C ASN A 6 -27.48 2.89 -36.80
N VAL A 7 -26.74 2.46 -37.82
CA VAL A 7 -25.27 2.32 -37.93
C VAL A 7 -24.78 3.46 -38.83
N GLY A 8 -23.58 4.00 -38.59
CA GLY A 8 -22.91 4.95 -39.49
C GLY A 8 -21.48 5.26 -38.99
N VAL A 9 -20.45 4.54 -39.43
CA VAL A 9 -19.58 4.76 -40.61
C VAL A 9 -18.48 5.80 -40.38
N ALA A 10 -17.26 5.36 -40.68
CA ALA A 10 -15.95 6.01 -40.53
C ALA A 10 -15.68 7.13 -41.55
N ALA A 11 -14.71 8.00 -41.23
CA ALA A 11 -13.92 8.72 -42.24
C ALA A 11 -12.51 9.03 -41.72
N SER A 12 -11.50 8.56 -42.46
CA SER A 12 -10.08 8.93 -42.35
C SER A 12 -9.76 10.01 -43.39
N ILE A 13 -8.85 10.95 -43.08
CA ILE A 13 -8.12 11.78 -44.07
C ILE A 13 -6.65 11.91 -43.66
N VAL A 14 -5.79 11.98 -44.68
CA VAL A 14 -4.37 11.65 -44.80
C VAL A 14 -3.60 12.88 -45.32
N VAL A 15 -2.38 13.10 -44.78
CA VAL A 15 -1.13 13.66 -45.35
C VAL A 15 -1.03 15.14 -45.79
N ALA A 16 0.06 15.80 -45.37
CA ALA A 16 1.02 16.47 -46.28
C ALA A 16 2.38 16.74 -45.60
N SER A 17 3.41 16.24 -46.25
CA SER A 17 4.86 16.32 -45.97
C SER A 17 5.49 17.61 -46.54
N GLY A 18 6.60 18.06 -45.96
CA GLY A 18 7.46 19.09 -46.52
C GLY A 18 8.90 18.97 -46.02
N ALA A 19 9.77 18.39 -46.85
CA ALA A 19 11.22 18.36 -46.67
C ALA A 19 11.86 19.42 -47.58
N CYS A 20 12.89 20.13 -47.10
CA CYS A 20 13.88 20.83 -47.93
C CYS A 20 15.22 20.89 -47.18
N ALA A 21 16.28 20.48 -47.87
CA ALA A 21 17.70 20.73 -47.59
C ALA A 21 18.39 20.98 -48.96
N PRO A 22 19.67 21.38 -49.07
CA PRO A 22 20.55 22.15 -48.17
C PRO A 22 21.06 23.45 -48.85
N GLY A 23 21.63 24.38 -48.08
CA GLY A 23 22.32 25.55 -48.62
C GLY A 23 23.56 25.90 -47.80
N ALA A 24 24.74 25.64 -48.35
CA ALA A 24 26.01 26.14 -47.83
C ALA A 24 26.26 27.58 -48.34
N THR A 25 26.86 28.47 -47.53
CA THR A 25 27.92 29.43 -47.92
C THR A 25 28.32 30.34 -46.72
N THR A 26 29.60 30.21 -46.32
CA THR A 26 30.55 31.16 -45.68
C THR A 26 30.31 31.83 -44.31
N ARG A 27 31.28 31.59 -43.40
CA ARG A 27 31.68 32.36 -42.19
C ARG A 27 32.69 33.47 -42.60
N PRO A 28 32.57 34.70 -42.06
CA PRO A 28 33.53 35.24 -41.05
C PRO A 28 32.84 36.20 -40.04
N ALA A 29 33.33 36.54 -38.84
CA ALA A 29 34.42 36.12 -37.98
C ALA A 29 34.11 36.66 -36.56
N THR A 30 34.56 35.93 -35.54
CA THR A 30 34.91 36.38 -34.17
C THR A 30 33.84 37.06 -33.31
N ASP A 31 33.17 36.25 -32.47
CA ASP A 31 32.56 36.71 -31.20
C ASP A 31 33.49 36.23 -30.05
N PRO A 32 33.72 37.00 -28.97
CA PRO A 32 34.62 36.60 -27.88
C PRO A 32 34.13 35.30 -27.27
N ALA A 33 35.07 34.40 -26.95
CA ALA A 33 34.76 33.13 -26.31
C ALA A 33 33.86 33.37 -25.08
N PRO A 34 32.73 32.64 -24.94
CA PRO A 34 32.08 32.51 -23.64
C PRO A 34 33.15 31.99 -22.68
N GLY A 35 33.47 32.79 -21.67
CA GLY A 35 34.38 32.37 -20.61
C GLY A 35 33.95 30.99 -20.14
N THR A 36 34.93 30.09 -20.04
CA THR A 36 34.80 28.83 -19.33
C THR A 36 34.07 29.13 -18.03
N ILE A 37 32.82 28.66 -17.94
CA ILE A 37 32.13 28.58 -16.66
C ILE A 37 32.93 27.55 -15.89
N ASP A 38 33.86 28.04 -15.08
CA ASP A 38 34.44 27.26 -14.00
C ASP A 38 33.26 26.65 -13.25
N THR A 39 33.12 25.33 -13.35
CA THR A 39 32.19 24.57 -12.53
C THR A 39 32.80 24.46 -11.13
N THR A 40 33.11 25.62 -10.53
CA THR A 40 33.35 25.69 -9.10
C THR A 40 31.98 25.70 -8.48
N THR A 41 31.61 24.53 -7.97
CA THR A 41 30.50 24.24 -7.05
C THR A 41 29.83 25.51 -6.52
N THR A 42 28.71 25.90 -7.14
CA THR A 42 27.73 26.75 -6.47
C THR A 42 27.04 25.85 -5.45
N GLU A 43 27.59 25.80 -4.25
CA GLU A 43 26.99 25.17 -3.09
C GLU A 43 25.62 25.82 -2.84
N ALA A 44 24.55 25.03 -2.92
CA ALA A 44 23.21 25.52 -2.66
C ALA A 44 23.15 26.03 -1.21
N PRO A 45 22.74 27.29 -0.95
CA PRO A 45 22.83 27.92 0.37
C PRO A 45 21.87 27.34 1.43
N ASN A 46 21.31 26.15 1.21
CA ASN A 46 20.41 25.47 2.14
C ASN A 46 20.47 23.94 2.04
N ALA A 47 21.64 23.38 1.71
CA ALA A 47 21.82 21.93 1.73
C ALA A 47 21.88 21.44 3.18
N LEU A 48 21.11 20.39 3.50
CA LEU A 48 21.31 19.64 4.74
C LEU A 48 22.78 19.15 4.77
N PRO A 49 23.43 19.14 5.93
CA PRO A 49 24.77 18.58 6.03
C PRO A 49 24.75 17.13 5.54
N PRO A 50 25.79 16.68 4.81
CA PRO A 50 25.87 15.30 4.35
C PRO A 50 25.92 14.35 5.54
N VAL A 51 25.39 13.12 5.35
CA VAL A 51 25.57 12.05 6.34
C VAL A 51 27.06 11.75 6.46
N PRO A 52 27.64 11.73 7.67
CA PRO A 52 29.07 11.47 7.83
C PRO A 52 29.46 10.08 7.33
N ASP A 53 30.61 9.98 6.67
CA ASP A 53 31.21 8.69 6.35
C ASP A 53 31.81 8.05 7.61
N VAL A 54 31.42 6.81 7.91
CA VAL A 54 31.97 6.02 9.00
C VAL A 54 32.46 4.70 8.45
N ASP A 55 33.74 4.38 8.66
CA ASP A 55 34.34 3.12 8.27
C ASP A 55 34.87 2.31 9.47
N GLY A 56 33.99 1.99 10.41
CA GLY A 56 34.31 1.21 11.60
C GLY A 56 34.40 -0.31 11.40
N PRO A 57 34.63 -1.08 12.47
CA PRO A 57 34.53 -2.54 12.43
C PRO A 57 33.09 -2.97 12.10
N LEU A 58 32.92 -4.17 11.55
CA LEU A 58 31.61 -4.75 11.26
C LEU A 58 30.95 -5.19 12.57
N VAL A 59 30.05 -4.36 13.09
CA VAL A 59 29.31 -4.61 14.34
C VAL A 59 27.83 -4.41 14.06
N LEU A 60 27.12 -5.53 13.95
CA LEU A 60 25.72 -5.54 13.58
C LEU A 60 24.85 -5.38 14.83
N ASP A 61 24.07 -4.30 14.87
CA ASP A 61 23.14 -4.00 15.94
C ASP A 61 21.76 -3.64 15.37
N VAL A 62 20.70 -4.09 16.04
CA VAL A 62 19.31 -3.81 15.69
C VAL A 62 18.67 -3.07 16.84
N VAL A 63 18.35 -1.80 16.62
CA VAL A 63 17.71 -0.93 17.61
C VAL A 63 16.20 -1.18 17.65
N TYR A 64 15.60 -1.40 16.48
CA TYR A 64 14.18 -1.71 16.36
C TYR A 64 13.95 -2.76 15.25
N PRO A 65 13.07 -3.75 15.47
CA PRO A 65 12.28 -3.97 16.68
C PRO A 65 13.12 -4.44 17.87
N ALA A 66 12.59 -4.26 19.08
CA ALA A 66 13.17 -4.87 20.28
C ALA A 66 13.00 -6.40 20.26
N GLU A 67 13.87 -7.14 20.98
CA GLU A 67 13.73 -8.59 21.10
C GLU A 67 12.38 -8.96 21.71
N GLY A 68 11.67 -9.89 21.07
CA GLY A 68 10.36 -10.38 21.54
C GLY A 68 9.21 -9.39 21.39
N GLN A 69 9.40 -8.25 20.73
CA GLN A 69 8.36 -7.26 20.54
C GLN A 69 7.18 -7.84 19.72
N LEU A 70 5.95 -7.59 20.18
CA LEU A 70 4.73 -7.94 19.44
C LEU A 70 4.53 -7.00 18.24
N ILE A 71 4.41 -7.57 17.04
CA ILE A 71 4.17 -6.82 15.80
C ILE A 71 2.86 -7.30 15.17
N PRO A 72 1.74 -6.57 15.36
CA PRO A 72 0.42 -6.96 14.84
C PRO A 72 0.16 -6.44 13.43
N THR A 73 1.17 -6.52 12.55
CA THR A 73 1.12 -6.03 11.17
C THR A 73 1.81 -7.01 10.23
N ASP A 74 1.56 -6.86 8.94
CA ASP A 74 2.15 -7.71 7.91
C ASP A 74 3.56 -7.29 7.50
N SER A 75 3.90 -6.02 7.74
CA SER A 75 5.20 -5.43 7.47
C SER A 75 5.56 -4.49 8.62
N ASN A 76 6.86 -4.32 8.87
CA ASN A 76 7.39 -3.49 9.94
C ASN A 76 8.66 -2.78 9.51
N PHE A 77 8.95 -1.67 10.18
CA PHE A 77 10.27 -1.05 10.07
C PHE A 77 11.32 -1.88 10.82
N ILE A 78 12.52 -1.96 10.27
CA ILE A 78 13.69 -2.51 10.94
C ILE A 78 14.85 -1.54 10.73
N PHE A 79 15.49 -1.15 11.82
CA PHE A 79 16.61 -0.21 11.78
C PHE A 79 17.64 -0.48 12.86
N GLY A 80 18.86 -0.04 12.57
CA GLY A 80 20.02 -0.27 13.41
C GLY A 80 21.29 0.21 12.73
N SER A 81 22.41 -0.42 13.06
CA SER A 81 23.72 -0.08 12.52
C SER A 81 24.52 -1.32 12.16
N THR A 82 25.35 -1.19 11.13
CA THR A 82 26.37 -2.18 10.74
C THR A 82 27.77 -1.79 11.24
N GLY A 83 27.91 -0.59 11.83
CA GLY A 83 29.19 -0.01 12.26
C GLY A 83 30.04 0.62 11.15
N SER A 84 29.71 0.40 9.87
CA SER A 84 30.42 0.97 8.72
C SER A 84 29.50 1.17 7.52
N GLY A 85 29.55 2.33 6.87
CA GLY A 85 28.82 2.60 5.63
C GLY A 85 29.32 1.83 4.41
N ARG A 86 30.48 1.15 4.52
CA ARG A 86 30.99 0.27 3.45
C ARG A 86 30.41 -1.15 3.51
N ALA A 87 29.59 -1.46 4.52
CA ALA A 87 28.97 -2.77 4.67
C ALA A 87 27.82 -2.97 3.67
N ARG A 88 27.67 -4.22 3.21
CA ARG A 88 26.47 -4.67 2.50
C ARG A 88 25.60 -5.46 3.47
N LEU A 89 24.31 -5.13 3.54
CA LEU A 89 23.37 -5.79 4.45
C LEU A 89 22.29 -6.52 3.66
N THR A 90 21.97 -7.73 4.10
CA THR A 90 20.74 -8.41 3.72
C THR A 90 19.95 -8.79 4.97
N ILE A 91 18.62 -8.73 4.86
CA ILE A 91 17.70 -9.15 5.90
C ILE A 91 16.72 -10.14 5.28
N ASN A 92 16.74 -11.40 5.74
CA ASN A 92 15.97 -12.50 5.16
C ASN A 92 16.17 -12.64 3.64
N GLY A 93 17.41 -12.41 3.18
CA GLY A 93 17.78 -12.44 1.76
C GLY A 93 17.41 -11.17 0.96
N VAL A 94 16.73 -10.19 1.56
CA VAL A 94 16.42 -8.90 0.92
C VAL A 94 17.57 -7.93 1.15
N ALA A 95 18.11 -7.34 0.08
CA ALA A 95 19.15 -6.31 0.19
C ALA A 95 18.58 -5.04 0.85
N VAL A 96 19.31 -4.52 1.85
CA VAL A 96 18.95 -3.31 2.58
C VAL A 96 20.04 -2.27 2.40
N GLU A 97 19.62 -1.04 2.10
CA GLU A 97 20.53 0.09 1.94
C GLU A 97 21.15 0.48 3.29
N VAL A 98 22.46 0.68 3.29
CA VAL A 98 23.24 1.12 4.44
C VAL A 98 23.75 2.53 4.11
N ALA A 99 23.45 3.49 4.97
CA ALA A 99 23.91 4.86 4.82
C ALA A 99 25.43 4.97 5.10
N ALA A 100 26.04 6.07 4.66
CA ALA A 100 27.48 6.34 4.83
C ALA A 100 27.99 6.21 6.28
N ASN A 101 27.14 6.47 7.27
CA ASN A 101 27.46 6.33 8.69
C ASN A 101 27.28 4.91 9.26
N GLY A 102 26.90 3.93 8.42
CA GLY A 102 26.63 2.56 8.81
C GLY A 102 25.21 2.29 9.31
N ALA A 103 24.35 3.31 9.40
CA ALA A 103 22.95 3.12 9.78
C ALA A 103 22.14 2.50 8.64
N PHE A 104 21.09 1.76 8.99
CA PHE A 104 20.13 1.25 8.00
C PHE A 104 18.70 1.42 8.52
N LEU A 105 17.76 1.55 7.58
CA LEU A 105 16.33 1.59 7.81
C LEU A 105 15.64 0.89 6.64
N ALA A 106 14.81 -0.11 6.93
CA ALA A 106 14.04 -0.83 5.93
C ALA A 106 12.61 -1.05 6.39
N PHE A 107 11.67 -1.14 5.45
CA PHE A 107 10.30 -1.58 5.69
C PHE A 107 10.13 -2.94 5.02
N LEU A 108 10.07 -4.01 5.83
CA LEU A 108 10.10 -5.39 5.35
C LEU A 108 8.88 -6.17 5.84
N PRO A 109 8.47 -7.22 5.12
CA PRO A 109 7.47 -8.16 5.61
C PRO A 109 7.89 -8.77 6.95
N VAL A 110 6.92 -8.92 7.87
CA VAL A 110 7.12 -9.64 9.12
C VAL A 110 7.26 -11.13 8.82
N PRO A 111 8.37 -11.78 9.20
CA PRO A 111 8.61 -13.19 8.92
C PRO A 111 7.56 -14.05 9.61
N ARG A 112 7.10 -15.11 8.93
CA ARG A 112 6.07 -16.01 9.49
C ARG A 112 6.53 -16.75 10.74
N ASP A 113 7.82 -17.04 10.81
CA ASP A 113 8.49 -17.64 11.97
C ASP A 113 8.87 -16.60 13.03
N GLY A 114 8.62 -15.30 12.77
CA GLY A 114 8.95 -14.21 13.68
C GLY A 114 10.44 -13.93 13.80
N VAL A 115 11.29 -14.35 12.85
CA VAL A 115 12.74 -14.14 12.95
C VAL A 115 13.27 -13.33 11.76
N TYR A 116 13.78 -12.13 12.03
CA TYR A 116 14.61 -11.40 11.08
C TYR A 116 16.04 -11.91 11.16
N ARG A 117 16.59 -12.38 10.04
CA ARG A 117 17.96 -12.90 9.91
C ARG A 117 18.76 -11.87 9.11
N LEU A 118 19.68 -11.21 9.79
CA LEU A 118 20.51 -10.17 9.21
C LEU A 118 21.89 -10.75 8.92
N GLU A 119 22.41 -10.48 7.72
CA GLU A 119 23.75 -10.85 7.28
C GLU A 119 24.43 -9.63 6.69
N ALA A 120 25.57 -9.26 7.25
CA ALA A 120 26.38 -8.14 6.80
C ALA A 120 27.74 -8.62 6.30
N LEU A 121 28.22 -8.01 5.22
CA LEU A 121 29.53 -8.31 4.60
C LEU A 121 30.32 -7.01 4.44
N LYS A 122 31.61 -7.04 4.79
CA LYS A 122 32.56 -5.94 4.55
C LYS A 122 33.96 -6.51 4.33
N ASP A 123 34.58 -6.19 3.19
CA ASP A 123 35.97 -6.58 2.87
C ASP A 123 36.30 -8.07 3.13
N GLY A 124 35.32 -8.96 2.90
CA GLY A 124 35.45 -10.41 3.15
C GLY A 124 35.09 -10.87 4.56
N ALA A 125 34.94 -9.96 5.53
CA ALA A 125 34.41 -10.26 6.86
C ALA A 125 32.88 -10.35 6.83
N THR A 126 32.33 -11.28 7.61
CA THR A 126 30.88 -11.52 7.75
C THR A 126 30.43 -11.34 9.19
N ALA A 127 29.26 -10.74 9.40
CA ALA A 127 28.56 -10.70 10.68
C ALA A 127 27.11 -11.13 10.48
N SER A 128 26.56 -11.86 11.46
CA SER A 128 25.18 -12.34 11.42
C SER A 128 24.47 -12.05 12.74
N LEU A 129 23.21 -11.67 12.65
CA LEU A 129 22.35 -11.41 13.82
C LEU A 129 20.95 -11.96 13.54
N GLN A 130 20.31 -12.52 14.58
CA GLN A 130 18.90 -12.85 14.54
C GLN A 130 18.14 -11.95 15.51
N ARG A 131 17.02 -11.39 15.03
CA ARG A 131 16.09 -10.59 15.84
C ARG A 131 14.74 -11.30 15.85
N SER A 132 14.34 -11.78 17.02
CA SER A 132 13.06 -12.49 17.19
C SER A 132 11.97 -11.51 17.60
N VAL A 133 10.77 -11.67 17.05
CA VAL A 133 9.58 -10.88 17.32
C VAL A 133 8.39 -11.81 17.55
N GLN A 134 7.37 -11.31 18.25
CA GLN A 134 6.12 -12.03 18.39
C GLN A 134 5.18 -11.62 17.26
N VAL A 135 4.66 -12.61 16.55
CA VAL A 135 3.67 -12.42 15.47
C VAL A 135 2.35 -12.96 15.97
N PRO A 136 1.27 -12.15 16.03
CA PRO A 136 -0.02 -12.67 16.44
C PRO A 136 -0.51 -13.72 15.44
N PRO A 137 -1.31 -14.71 15.88
CA PRO A 137 -1.96 -15.64 14.99
C PRO A 137 -2.74 -14.86 13.93
N ARG A 138 -2.39 -15.05 12.65
CA ARG A 138 -3.14 -14.42 11.56
C ARG A 138 -4.53 -15.03 11.54
N GLU A 139 -5.55 -14.23 11.81
CA GLU A 139 -6.92 -14.63 11.53
C GLU A 139 -7.01 -14.98 10.04
N MET A 140 -7.30 -16.25 9.77
CA MET A 140 -7.50 -16.71 8.41
C MET A 140 -8.78 -16.05 7.90
N ARG A 141 -8.64 -14.95 7.15
CA ARG A 141 -9.76 -14.38 6.40
C ARG A 141 -10.35 -15.51 5.59
N ALA A 142 -11.63 -15.80 5.81
CA ALA A 142 -12.35 -16.83 5.07
C ALA A 142 -12.10 -16.60 3.58
N SER A 143 -11.54 -17.61 2.89
CA SER A 143 -11.30 -17.56 1.46
C SER A 143 -12.63 -17.75 0.74
N GLY A 144 -13.41 -16.68 0.62
CA GLY A 144 -14.73 -16.70 -0.02
C GLY A 144 -15.71 -15.69 0.60
N PRO A 145 -16.94 -15.64 0.09
CA PRO A 145 -18.02 -14.87 0.72
C PRO A 145 -18.21 -15.34 2.16
N ALA A 146 -18.13 -14.40 3.10
CA ALA A 146 -18.26 -14.70 4.52
C ALA A 146 -19.26 -13.76 5.18
N ILE A 147 -20.00 -14.29 6.15
CA ILE A 147 -20.84 -13.52 7.06
C ILE A 147 -20.00 -13.20 8.30
N VAL A 148 -19.95 -11.93 8.69
CA VAL A 148 -19.31 -11.49 9.92
C VAL A 148 -20.09 -12.10 11.10
N ALA A 149 -19.40 -12.87 11.95
CA ALA A 149 -20.03 -13.51 13.10
C ALA A 149 -20.72 -12.47 14.02
N GLY A 150 -21.94 -12.78 14.46
CA GLY A 150 -22.74 -11.90 15.32
C GLY A 150 -23.34 -10.68 14.62
N SER A 151 -23.19 -10.53 13.29
CA SER A 151 -23.76 -9.40 12.55
C SER A 151 -25.21 -9.61 12.10
N THR A 152 -25.77 -10.79 12.31
CA THR A 152 -27.15 -11.13 11.92
C THR A 152 -28.15 -10.35 12.74
N TYR A 153 -29.12 -9.75 12.06
CA TYR A 153 -30.25 -9.04 12.63
C TYR A 153 -31.54 -9.56 11.99
N PRO A 154 -32.64 -9.75 12.74
CA PRO A 154 -32.71 -9.69 14.20
C PRO A 154 -32.00 -10.90 14.83
N GLY A 155 -31.35 -10.72 15.99
CA GLY A 155 -30.66 -11.80 16.69
C GLY A 155 -31.50 -12.40 17.83
N GLY A 156 -31.48 -13.72 18.02
CA GLY A 156 -32.21 -14.38 19.12
C GLY A 156 -33.68 -14.69 18.81
N ALA A 157 -34.49 -14.89 19.84
CA ALA A 157 -35.93 -15.16 19.71
C ALA A 157 -36.75 -13.87 19.71
N TRP A 158 -37.73 -13.78 18.81
CA TRP A 158 -38.56 -12.58 18.60
C TRP A 158 -40.03 -12.95 18.66
N ALA A 159 -40.81 -12.11 19.34
CA ALA A 159 -42.27 -12.15 19.28
C ALA A 159 -42.74 -11.15 18.22
N VAL A 160 -43.51 -11.62 17.24
CA VAL A 160 -43.96 -10.83 16.08
C VAL A 160 -45.45 -11.08 15.88
N GLN A 161 -46.19 -10.06 15.46
CA GLN A 161 -47.60 -10.22 15.14
C GLN A 161 -47.78 -10.99 13.82
N PRO A 162 -48.86 -11.76 13.66
CA PRO A 162 -49.15 -12.44 12.41
C PRO A 162 -49.51 -11.39 11.35
N ASP A 163 -48.60 -11.16 10.38
CA ASP A 163 -48.63 -10.14 9.29
C ASP A 163 -47.59 -9.01 9.41
N GLN A 164 -46.86 -8.93 10.52
CA GLN A 164 -45.83 -7.92 10.73
C GLN A 164 -44.60 -8.21 9.86
N ALA A 165 -44.17 -7.21 9.07
CA ALA A 165 -42.92 -7.27 8.32
C ALA A 165 -41.72 -7.23 9.28
N ILE A 166 -40.73 -8.07 9.01
CA ILE A 166 -39.48 -8.16 9.78
C ILE A 166 -38.32 -7.84 8.86
N GLU A 167 -37.54 -6.83 9.20
CA GLU A 167 -36.28 -6.55 8.55
C GLU A 167 -35.22 -7.57 9.00
N VAL A 168 -34.57 -8.21 8.04
CA VAL A 168 -33.47 -9.15 8.30
C VAL A 168 -32.22 -8.70 7.56
N GLY A 169 -31.06 -8.90 8.16
CA GLY A 169 -29.79 -8.48 7.58
C GLY A 169 -28.59 -9.12 8.24
N PHE A 170 -27.43 -8.95 7.62
CA PHE A 170 -26.13 -9.28 8.18
C PHE A 170 -25.05 -8.43 7.51
N ARG A 171 -23.84 -8.40 8.09
CA ARG A 171 -22.65 -7.84 7.44
C ARG A 171 -21.80 -8.96 6.87
N GLY A 172 -21.35 -8.83 5.64
CA GLY A 172 -20.54 -9.86 4.98
C GLY A 172 -19.62 -9.28 3.90
N THR A 173 -18.98 -10.16 3.15
CA THR A 173 -18.14 -9.79 2.00
C THR A 173 -18.97 -9.01 0.97
N PRO A 174 -18.57 -7.78 0.57
CA PRO A 174 -19.29 -7.01 -0.45
C PRO A 174 -19.39 -7.71 -1.80
N GLY A 175 -20.44 -7.40 -2.57
CA GLY A 175 -20.69 -7.92 -3.91
C GLY A 175 -21.15 -9.39 -3.96
N GLY A 176 -21.44 -10.00 -2.82
CA GLY A 176 -21.97 -11.36 -2.73
C GLY A 176 -23.49 -11.45 -2.92
N SER A 177 -23.99 -12.65 -3.20
CA SER A 177 -25.42 -12.97 -3.14
C SER A 177 -25.75 -13.71 -1.86
N ALA A 178 -26.89 -13.37 -1.24
CA ALA A 178 -27.30 -13.92 0.03
C ALA A 178 -28.78 -14.31 0.04
N TRP A 179 -29.12 -15.31 0.85
CA TRP A 179 -30.49 -15.80 0.99
C TRP A 179 -30.82 -16.04 2.48
N LEU A 180 -32.00 -15.62 2.89
CA LEU A 180 -32.65 -16.14 4.10
C LEU A 180 -33.25 -17.51 3.78
N VAL A 181 -32.95 -18.51 4.60
CA VAL A 181 -33.52 -19.86 4.47
C VAL A 181 -34.53 -20.08 5.58
N LEU A 182 -35.80 -20.27 5.20
CA LEU A 182 -36.89 -20.51 6.13
C LEU A 182 -37.03 -22.01 6.45
N PRO A 183 -37.71 -22.37 7.56
CA PRO A 183 -38.12 -23.75 7.81
C PRO A 183 -38.85 -24.32 6.58
N GLY A 184 -38.44 -25.51 6.13
CA GLY A 184 -38.93 -26.13 4.89
C GLY A 184 -38.11 -25.82 3.64
N GLY A 185 -37.00 -25.09 3.77
CA GLY A 185 -36.01 -24.91 2.69
C GLY A 185 -36.33 -23.79 1.69
N ARG A 186 -37.42 -23.06 1.90
CA ARG A 186 -37.76 -21.88 1.08
C ARG A 186 -36.67 -20.81 1.25
N ARG A 187 -36.20 -20.25 0.12
CA ARG A 187 -35.13 -19.24 0.07
C ARG A 187 -35.72 -17.89 -0.33
N VAL A 188 -35.41 -16.86 0.44
CA VAL A 188 -35.76 -15.46 0.14
C VAL A 188 -34.46 -14.69 -0.13
N PRO A 189 -34.29 -14.06 -1.31
CA PRO A 189 -33.06 -13.32 -1.60
C PRO A 189 -32.94 -12.09 -0.71
N LEU A 190 -31.71 -11.79 -0.28
CA LEU A 190 -31.39 -10.56 0.44
C LEU A 190 -30.65 -9.62 -0.51
N HIS A 191 -30.97 -8.34 -0.43
CA HIS A 191 -30.35 -7.31 -1.26
C HIS A 191 -29.17 -6.68 -0.51
N GLU A 192 -28.03 -6.57 -1.19
CA GLU A 192 -26.89 -5.82 -0.67
C GLU A 192 -27.25 -4.33 -0.63
N VAL A 193 -27.30 -3.77 0.58
CA VAL A 193 -27.35 -2.32 0.77
C VAL A 193 -25.93 -1.84 0.98
N ARG A 194 -25.41 -1.04 0.04
CA ARG A 194 -24.15 -0.33 0.25
C ARG A 194 -24.39 0.77 1.27
N GLY A 195 -23.96 0.56 2.50
CA GLY A 195 -23.88 1.64 3.47
C GLY A 195 -23.03 2.77 2.87
N THR A 196 -23.59 3.97 2.76
CA THR A 196 -22.82 5.16 2.45
C THR A 196 -21.75 5.30 3.52
N ARG A 197 -20.47 5.18 3.14
CA ARG A 197 -19.35 5.37 4.06
C ARG A 197 -19.26 6.86 4.39
N GLY A 198 -19.92 7.30 5.45
CA GLY A 198 -19.66 8.58 6.13
C GLY A 198 -18.80 8.36 7.37
N PRO A 199 -17.84 9.23 7.70
CA PRO A 199 -16.92 9.04 8.82
C PRO A 199 -17.55 9.26 10.20
N ASP A 200 -18.79 9.75 10.29
CA ASP A 200 -19.47 9.97 11.56
C ASP A 200 -20.72 9.09 11.65
N SER A 201 -20.55 7.93 12.27
CA SER A 201 -21.67 7.18 12.83
C SER A 201 -22.28 8.01 13.96
N ARG A 202 -23.45 8.62 13.71
CA ARG A 202 -24.56 8.86 14.64
C ARG A 202 -25.64 9.72 13.95
N ASP A 203 -26.64 9.07 13.38
CA ASP A 203 -27.92 9.74 13.15
C ASP A 203 -28.98 9.07 14.01
N PHE A 204 -29.22 9.68 15.18
CA PHE A 204 -30.51 9.63 15.83
C PHE A 204 -31.42 10.60 15.06
N ILE A 205 -32.49 10.09 14.45
CA ILE A 205 -33.66 10.91 14.13
C ILE A 205 -34.90 10.14 14.54
N ALA A 206 -35.49 10.58 15.65
CA ALA A 206 -36.94 10.53 15.80
C ALA A 206 -37.49 11.76 15.09
N ASP A 207 -38.50 11.58 14.23
CA ASP A 207 -39.45 12.66 13.96
C ASP A 207 -40.88 12.14 14.19
N PRO A 208 -41.58 12.65 15.23
CA PRO A 208 -42.98 12.41 15.47
C PRO A 208 -43.81 13.39 14.63
N ALA A 209 -44.13 13.06 13.39
CA ALA A 209 -45.09 13.85 12.61
C ALA A 209 -45.99 12.99 11.71
N SER A 210 -47.02 12.44 12.34
CA SER A 210 -48.36 12.22 11.78
C SER A 210 -49.25 12.06 13.02
N GLY A 211 -49.83 13.11 13.59
CA GLY A 211 -50.77 14.03 12.96
C GLY A 211 -52.12 13.78 13.60
N THR A 212 -52.50 14.68 14.53
CA THR A 212 -53.82 15.33 14.72
C THR A 212 -53.70 16.26 15.91
#